data_AF-A0A2V3PPZ1-F1
#
_entry.id   AF-A0A2V3PPZ1-F1
#
_cell.length_a   1.000
_cell.length_b   1.000
_cell.length_c   1.000
_cell.angle_alpha   90.00
_cell.angle_beta   90.00
_cell.angle_gamma   90.00
#
_symmetry.space_group_name_H-M   'P 1'
#
loop_
_entity.id
_entity.type
_entity.pdbx_description
1 polymer ?
#
loop_
_entity_poly.entity_id
_entity_poly.type
_entity_poly.pdbx_seq_one_letter_code
_entity_poly.pdbx_strand_id
1 'polypeptide(L)'
;MNSDKLQRLEKNKKFRKKFYNKEVWKNYAIIPPSVILFASLFGILYLFNLDRLVSLYTIPCLILLVLGTIWLKAARRYILTQSISDDKTFLICPIISLMNKEGKTIRMFSVGNNRHNKNYLEKKKKEILDSISGDFSALDLTSKAGLQLIPNTDVYIVTPSFSDRIANKNAKMSVNTYAIFDNSDKIRYINLRELESFS
;
A
#
# COMPACT_ATOMS: atom_id res chain seq x y z
N MET A 1 -1.04 -21.37 2.27
CA MET A 1 0.38 -21.01 2.49
C MET A 1 0.71 -21.12 3.98
N ASN A 2 1.87 -21.64 4.36
CA ASN A 2 2.21 -21.85 5.78
C ASN A 2 2.40 -20.51 6.51
N SER A 3 1.91 -20.42 7.75
CA SER A 3 2.07 -19.28 8.66
C SER A 3 3.53 -18.86 8.80
N ASP A 4 4.45 -19.83 8.86
CA ASP A 4 5.88 -19.56 9.06
C ASP A 4 6.50 -18.83 7.88
N LYS A 5 6.05 -19.14 6.65
CA LYS A 5 6.50 -18.43 5.44
C LYS A 5 6.01 -16.98 5.45
N LEU A 6 4.76 -16.74 5.87
CA LEU A 6 4.21 -15.39 6.03
C LEU A 6 4.99 -14.58 7.06
N GLN A 7 5.27 -15.16 8.24
CA GLN A 7 6.05 -14.48 9.28
C GLN A 7 7.49 -14.17 8.84
N ARG A 8 8.12 -15.05 8.04
CA ARG A 8 9.44 -14.77 7.45
C ARG A 8 9.38 -13.59 6.47
N LEU A 9 8.35 -13.52 5.64
CA LEU A 9 8.13 -12.40 4.70
C LEU A 9 7.85 -11.08 5.43
N GLU A 10 7.06 -11.12 6.51
CA GLU A 10 6.80 -9.96 7.37
C GLU A 10 8.10 -9.36 7.92
N LYS A 11 9.06 -10.20 8.33
CA LYS A 11 10.38 -9.76 8.86
C LYS A 11 11.39 -9.41 7.77
N ASN A 12 11.13 -9.75 6.51
CA ASN A 12 12.09 -9.56 5.43
C ASN A 12 12.16 -8.09 4.97
N LYS A 13 13.27 -7.42 5.28
CA LYS A 13 13.53 -6.03 4.86
C LYS A 13 13.49 -5.83 3.34
N LYS A 14 13.95 -6.81 2.54
CA LYS A 14 13.94 -6.72 1.07
C LYS A 14 12.50 -6.71 0.53
N PHE A 15 11.63 -7.52 1.13
CA PHE A 15 10.21 -7.57 0.79
C PHE A 15 9.52 -6.23 1.10
N ARG A 16 9.65 -5.74 2.34
CA ARG A 16 9.12 -4.42 2.74
C ARG A 16 9.60 -3.30 1.81
N LYS A 17 10.88 -3.28 1.46
CA LYS A 17 11.45 -2.27 0.55
C LYS A 17 10.83 -2.32 -0.84
N LYS A 18 10.69 -3.50 -1.43
CA LYS A 18 10.10 -3.66 -2.77
C LYS A 18 8.60 -3.35 -2.76
N PHE A 19 7.91 -3.63 -1.65
CA PHE A 19 6.52 -3.26 -1.44
C PHE A 19 6.31 -1.74 -1.40
N TYR A 20 7.05 -1.03 -0.55
CA TYR A 20 6.93 0.43 -0.43
C TYR A 20 7.48 1.19 -1.65
N ASN A 21 8.37 0.60 -2.45
CA ASN A 21 8.98 1.25 -3.61
C ASN A 21 7.97 1.77 -4.65
N LYS A 22 6.80 1.13 -4.79
CA LYS A 22 5.74 1.61 -5.70
C LYS A 22 5.17 2.96 -5.26
N GLU A 23 5.21 3.28 -3.96
CA GLU A 23 4.55 4.46 -3.40
C GLU A 23 5.45 5.65 -3.24
N VAL A 24 6.76 5.43 -3.27
CA VAL A 24 7.75 6.51 -3.19
C VAL A 24 7.43 7.58 -4.25
N TRP A 25 7.06 7.15 -5.46
CA TRP A 25 6.64 8.00 -6.58
C TRP A 25 5.35 8.80 -6.38
N LYS A 26 4.49 8.39 -5.45
CA LYS A 26 3.26 9.12 -5.12
C LYS A 26 3.49 10.19 -4.06
N ASN A 27 4.66 10.21 -3.44
CA ASN A 27 4.98 11.16 -2.39
C ASN A 27 5.31 12.52 -3.01
N TYR A 28 4.67 13.57 -2.49
CA TYR A 28 4.86 14.96 -2.93
C TYR A 28 6.32 15.41 -2.83
N ALA A 29 7.09 14.84 -1.88
CA ALA A 29 8.51 15.13 -1.71
C ALA A 29 9.41 14.78 -2.92
N ILE A 30 8.91 14.01 -3.90
CA ILE A 30 9.64 13.70 -5.14
C ILE A 30 9.45 14.78 -6.21
N ILE A 31 8.38 15.57 -6.13
CA ILE A 31 8.05 16.56 -7.16
C ILE A 31 9.14 17.63 -7.29
N PRO A 32 9.66 18.25 -6.20
CA PRO A 32 10.68 19.28 -6.32
C PRO A 32 11.96 18.84 -7.06
N PRO A 33 12.63 17.72 -6.71
CA PRO A 33 13.81 17.30 -7.45
C PRO A 33 13.50 16.90 -8.90
N SER A 34 12.29 16.38 -9.18
CA SER A 34 11.86 16.09 -10.55
C SER A 34 11.69 17.35 -11.41
N VAL A 35 11.14 18.43 -10.85
CA VAL A 35 10.98 19.71 -11.56
C VAL A 35 12.35 20.33 -11.89
N ILE A 36 13.30 20.28 -10.96
CA ILE A 36 14.66 20.80 -11.20
C ILE A 36 15.38 19.99 -12.29
N LEU A 37 15.21 18.66 -12.29
CA LEU A 37 15.76 17.82 -13.34
C LEU A 37 15.13 18.12 -14.70
N PHE A 38 13.82 18.37 -14.73
CA PHE A 38 13.13 18.72 -15.96
C PHE A 38 13.58 20.08 -16.49
N ALA A 39 13.69 21.09 -15.63
CA ALA A 39 14.17 22.42 -16.00
C ALA A 39 15.62 22.41 -16.48
N SER A 40 16.51 21.64 -15.83
CA SER A 40 17.91 21.51 -16.25
C SER A 40 18.04 20.80 -17.60
N LEU A 41 17.24 19.75 -17.85
CA LEU A 41 17.20 19.08 -19.15
C LEU A 41 16.67 20.01 -20.25
N PHE A 42 15.62 20.77 -19.96
CA PHE A 42 15.07 21.76 -20.90
C PHE A 42 16.09 22.87 -21.21
N GLY A 43 16.86 23.33 -20.21
CA GLY A 43 17.95 24.28 -20.40
C GLY A 43 19.04 23.74 -21.33
N ILE A 44 19.41 22.46 -21.20
CA ILE A 44 20.37 21.82 -22.10
C ILE A 44 19.81 21.72 -23.53
N LEU A 45 18.55 21.32 -23.68
CA LEU A 45 17.87 21.26 -24.97
C LEU A 45 17.78 22.63 -25.64
N TYR A 46 17.50 23.69 -24.87
CA TYR A 46 17.47 25.05 -25.36
C TYR A 46 18.85 25.51 -25.85
N LEU A 47 19.92 25.22 -25.09
CA LEU A 47 21.29 25.50 -25.49
C LEU A 47 21.73 24.69 -26.71
N PHE A 48 21.22 23.46 -26.86
CA PHE A 48 21.40 22.64 -28.06
C PHE A 48 20.78 23.27 -29.29
N ASN A 49 19.55 23.76 -29.18
CA ASN A 49 18.87 24.43 -30.30
C ASN A 49 19.53 25.74 -30.73
N LEU A 50 20.38 26.32 -29.88
CA LEU A 50 21.15 27.53 -30.18
C LEU A 50 22.60 27.23 -30.64
N ASP A 51 22.96 25.96 -30.87
CA ASP A 51 24.33 25.51 -31.14
C ASP A 51 25.37 25.94 -30.08
N ARG A 52 24.91 26.20 -28.85
CA ARG A 52 25.74 26.68 -27.72
C ARG A 52 26.06 25.59 -26.70
N LEU A 53 26.04 24.32 -27.11
CA LEU A 53 26.24 23.19 -26.20
C LEU A 53 27.61 23.21 -25.50
N VAL A 54 28.64 23.64 -26.22
CA VAL A 54 30.04 23.73 -25.73
C VAL A 54 30.33 25.11 -25.12
N SER A 55 29.29 25.85 -24.72
CA SER A 55 29.45 27.15 -24.08
C SER A 55 29.51 27.04 -22.55
N LEU A 56 30.11 28.04 -21.90
CA LEU A 56 30.10 28.18 -20.44
C LEU A 56 28.68 28.20 -19.85
N TYR A 57 27.65 28.53 -20.64
CA TYR A 57 26.25 28.55 -20.21
C TYR A 57 25.67 27.14 -19.95
N THR A 58 26.32 26.08 -20.44
CA THR A 58 25.92 24.68 -20.18
C THR A 58 26.32 24.23 -18.77
N ILE A 59 27.37 24.83 -18.19
CA ILE A 59 27.92 24.43 -16.88
C ILE A 59 26.87 24.56 -15.75
N PRO A 60 26.14 25.69 -15.60
CA PRO A 60 25.06 25.78 -14.60
C PRO A 60 23.98 24.72 -14.77
N CYS A 61 23.61 24.38 -16.02
CA CYS A 61 22.59 23.36 -16.29
C CYS A 61 23.07 21.97 -15.87
N LEU A 62 24.34 21.62 -16.15
CA LEU A 62 24.93 20.36 -15.73
C LEU A 62 25.04 20.26 -14.20
N ILE A 63 25.44 21.34 -13.52
CA ILE A 63 25.51 21.37 -12.05
C ILE A 63 24.12 21.14 -11.45
N LEU A 64 23.09 21.81 -11.95
CA LEU A 64 21.70 21.62 -11.51
C LEU A 64 21.22 20.19 -11.77
N LEU A 65 21.61 19.59 -12.89
CA LEU A 65 21.27 18.20 -13.22
C LEU A 65 21.92 17.22 -12.22
N VAL A 66 23.21 17.39 -11.93
CA VAL A 66 23.92 16.55 -10.95
C VAL A 66 23.30 16.71 -9.55
N LEU A 67 23.09 17.95 -9.10
CA LEU A 67 22.46 18.20 -7.79
C LEU A 67 21.04 17.63 -7.73
N GLY A 68 20.24 17.81 -8.78
CA GLY A 68 18.88 17.27 -8.87
C GLY A 68 18.86 15.74 -8.81
N THR A 69 19.80 15.06 -9.47
CA THR A 69 19.86 13.58 -9.43
C THR A 69 20.28 13.05 -8.06
N ILE A 70 21.26 13.69 -7.42
CA ILE A 70 21.68 13.37 -6.05
C ILE A 70 20.51 13.58 -5.09
N TRP A 71 19.81 14.71 -5.22
CA TRP A 71 18.67 15.04 -4.36
C TRP A 71 17.51 14.04 -4.55
N LEU A 72 17.15 13.71 -5.79
CA LEU A 72 16.13 12.70 -6.09
C LEU A 72 16.49 11.33 -5.47
N LYS A 73 17.74 10.92 -5.60
CA LYS A 73 18.24 9.65 -5.04
C LYS A 73 18.18 9.66 -3.51
N ALA A 74 18.56 10.77 -2.89
CA ALA A 74 18.50 10.95 -1.44
C ALA A 74 17.06 10.94 -0.93
N ALA A 75 16.16 11.71 -1.55
CA ALA A 75 14.75 11.78 -1.20
C ALA A 75 14.08 10.40 -1.28
N ARG A 76 14.31 9.67 -2.39
CA ARG A 76 13.81 8.30 -2.55
C ARG A 76 14.32 7.36 -1.46
N ARG A 77 15.61 7.42 -1.13
CA ARG A 77 16.21 6.59 -0.09
C ARG A 77 15.64 6.94 1.28
N TYR A 78 15.49 8.23 1.57
CA TYR A 78 14.93 8.73 2.83
C TYR A 78 13.50 8.24 3.03
N ILE A 79 12.61 8.47 2.05
CA ILE A 79 11.20 8.05 2.11
C ILE A 79 11.11 6.54 2.35
N LEU A 80 11.86 5.74 1.57
CA LEU A 80 11.89 4.28 1.75
C LEU A 80 12.37 3.86 3.13
N THR A 81 13.39 4.55 3.66
CA THR A 81 13.98 4.20 4.95
C THR A 81 13.02 4.57 6.07
N GLN A 82 12.37 5.72 5.98
CA GLN A 82 11.32 6.14 6.92
C GLN A 82 10.15 5.15 6.92
N SER A 83 9.65 4.73 5.75
CA SER A 83 8.55 3.74 5.67
C SER A 83 8.91 2.35 6.22
N ILE A 84 10.19 2.00 6.28
CA ILE A 84 10.67 0.72 6.82
C ILE A 84 11.07 0.84 8.30
N SER A 85 11.56 2.00 8.71
CA SER A 85 12.11 2.28 10.04
C SER A 85 11.07 2.76 11.03
N ASP A 86 9.94 3.30 10.56
CA ASP A 86 8.76 3.42 11.40
C ASP A 86 8.49 2.03 11.99
N ASP A 87 8.44 1.91 13.31
CA ASP A 87 8.21 0.66 14.06
C ASP A 87 6.76 0.14 13.89
N LYS A 88 6.16 0.48 12.75
CA LYS A 88 4.84 0.08 12.32
C LYS A 88 4.83 -1.42 12.10
N THR A 89 3.83 -2.05 12.71
CA THR A 89 3.53 -3.46 12.61
C THR A 89 3.18 -3.80 11.16
N PHE A 90 4.14 -4.32 10.41
CA PHE A 90 3.92 -4.85 9.06
C PHE A 90 3.45 -6.31 9.17
N LEU A 91 2.14 -6.51 9.02
CA LEU A 91 1.48 -7.80 9.21
C LEU A 91 0.73 -8.21 7.94
N ILE A 92 0.91 -9.46 7.53
CA ILE A 92 0.23 -10.05 6.38
C ILE A 92 -0.90 -10.92 6.90
N CYS A 93 -2.14 -10.52 6.60
CA CYS A 93 -3.34 -11.15 7.13
C CYS A 93 -4.19 -11.72 5.98
N PRO A 94 -4.65 -12.97 6.04
CA PRO A 94 -5.63 -13.49 5.10
C PRO A 94 -6.95 -12.71 5.24
N ILE A 95 -7.58 -12.43 4.10
CA ILE A 95 -8.87 -11.73 4.06
C ILE A 95 -9.98 -12.72 3.73
N ILE A 96 -11.11 -12.60 4.41
CA ILE A 96 -12.34 -13.28 4.03
C ILE A 96 -13.46 -12.28 3.75
N SER A 97 -14.42 -12.69 2.91
CA SER A 97 -15.64 -11.91 2.69
C SER A 97 -16.59 -12.08 3.87
N LEU A 98 -17.01 -10.96 4.46
CA LEU A 98 -18.01 -10.96 5.52
C LEU A 98 -19.41 -11.06 4.91
N MET A 99 -19.79 -10.05 4.11
CA MET A 99 -21.12 -9.96 3.50
C MET A 99 -21.09 -9.08 2.23
N ASN A 100 -22.10 -9.22 1.39
CA ASN A 100 -22.36 -8.30 0.28
C ASN A 100 -23.53 -7.39 0.66
N LYS A 101 -23.32 -6.08 0.75
CA LYS A 101 -24.36 -5.08 1.03
C LYS A 101 -24.32 -3.99 -0.04
N GLU A 102 -25.44 -3.67 -0.69
CA GLU A 102 -25.53 -2.61 -1.71
C GLU A 102 -24.49 -2.73 -2.85
N GLY A 103 -24.18 -3.95 -3.30
CA GLY A 103 -23.13 -4.18 -4.31
C GLY A 103 -21.69 -3.94 -3.81
N LYS A 104 -21.49 -3.77 -2.49
CA LYS A 104 -20.19 -3.67 -1.83
C LYS A 104 -19.89 -4.99 -1.12
N THR A 105 -18.76 -5.63 -1.44
CA THR A 105 -18.26 -6.78 -0.67
C THR A 105 -17.47 -6.27 0.53
N ILE A 106 -18.07 -6.36 1.71
CA ILE A 106 -17.43 -6.04 2.98
C ILE A 106 -16.49 -7.20 3.34
N ARG A 107 -15.27 -6.85 3.75
CA ARG A 107 -14.18 -7.81 4.00
C ARG A 107 -13.76 -7.75 5.46
N MET A 108 -13.17 -8.83 5.96
CA MET A 108 -12.60 -8.88 7.31
C MET A 108 -11.26 -9.60 7.36
N PHE A 109 -10.43 -9.21 8.32
CA PHE A 109 -9.15 -9.85 8.65
C PHE A 109 -8.85 -9.68 10.15
N SER A 110 -7.93 -10.48 10.70
CA SER A 110 -7.49 -10.41 12.10
C SER A 110 -6.03 -10.01 12.16
N VAL A 111 -5.67 -9.22 13.18
CA VAL A 111 -4.30 -8.73 13.42
C VAL A 111 -3.62 -9.47 14.59
N GLY A 112 -4.38 -10.20 15.40
CA GLY A 112 -3.90 -10.88 16.61
C GLY A 112 -3.13 -12.18 16.36
N ASN A 113 -2.98 -12.97 17.42
CA ASN A 113 -2.22 -14.23 17.40
C ASN A 113 -2.81 -15.28 16.45
N ASN A 114 -4.11 -15.20 16.18
CA ASN A 114 -4.83 -16.10 15.28
C ASN A 114 -4.93 -15.57 13.84
N ARG A 115 -4.17 -14.53 13.47
CA ARG A 115 -4.27 -13.87 12.14
C ARG A 115 -4.19 -14.83 10.96
N HIS A 116 -3.33 -15.85 11.02
CA HIS A 116 -3.16 -16.81 9.91
C HIS A 116 -4.13 -17.98 9.96
N ASN A 117 -4.96 -18.09 11.02
CA ASN A 117 -5.91 -19.17 11.19
C ASN A 117 -7.24 -18.85 10.50
N LYS A 118 -7.47 -19.46 9.33
CA LYS A 118 -8.71 -19.29 8.57
C LYS A 118 -9.95 -19.72 9.35
N ASN A 119 -9.86 -20.79 10.13
CA ASN A 119 -11.01 -21.32 10.89
C ASN A 119 -11.44 -20.35 12.00
N TYR A 120 -10.48 -19.63 12.59
CA TYR A 120 -10.77 -18.57 13.55
C TYR A 120 -11.58 -17.43 12.90
N LEU A 121 -11.16 -16.98 11.72
CA LEU A 121 -11.87 -15.95 10.97
C LEU A 121 -13.27 -16.38 10.55
N GLU A 122 -13.46 -17.63 10.11
CA GLU A 122 -14.79 -18.17 9.76
C GLU A 122 -15.70 -18.29 10.98
N LYS A 123 -15.17 -18.68 12.15
CA LYS A 123 -15.94 -18.70 13.41
C LYS A 123 -16.37 -17.29 13.79
N LYS A 124 -15.44 -16.34 13.79
CA LYS A 124 -15.72 -14.92 14.09
C LYS A 124 -16.72 -14.31 13.11
N LYS A 125 -16.63 -14.65 11.83
CA LYS A 125 -17.61 -14.25 10.82
C LYS A 125 -19.03 -14.66 11.20
N LYS A 126 -19.24 -15.90 11.63
CA LYS A 126 -20.56 -16.37 12.08
C LYS A 126 -21.04 -15.59 13.29
N GLU A 127 -20.19 -15.45 14.32
CA GLU A 127 -20.50 -14.68 15.53
C GLU A 127 -20.91 -13.22 15.22
N ILE A 128 -20.21 -12.58 14.27
CA ILE A 128 -20.48 -11.19 13.83
C ILE A 128 -21.77 -11.13 12.99
N LEU A 129 -22.02 -12.12 12.13
CA LEU A 129 -23.21 -12.12 11.29
C LEU A 129 -24.48 -12.38 12.13
N ASP A 130 -24.37 -13.27 13.11
CA ASP A 130 -25.45 -13.57 14.05
C ASP A 130 -25.76 -12.34 14.92
N SER A 131 -24.75 -11.58 15.38
CA SER A 131 -24.97 -10.36 16.16
C SER A 131 -25.55 -9.20 15.33
N ILE A 132 -25.13 -9.04 14.08
CA ILE A 132 -25.67 -8.02 13.16
C ILE A 132 -27.14 -8.30 12.81
N SER A 133 -27.57 -9.57 12.82
CA SER A 133 -28.96 -9.93 12.51
C SER A 133 -29.98 -9.45 13.56
N GLY A 134 -29.52 -9.13 14.78
CA GLY A 134 -30.35 -8.64 15.88
C GLY A 134 -30.41 -7.12 16.05
N ASP A 135 -29.40 -6.37 15.59
CA ASP A 135 -29.32 -4.92 15.75
C ASP A 135 -28.53 -4.27 14.60
N PHE A 136 -29.26 -3.88 13.55
CA PHE A 136 -28.71 -3.39 12.27
C PHE A 136 -28.00 -2.02 12.37
N SER A 137 -27.96 -1.41 13.55
CA SER A 137 -27.56 -0.01 13.75
C SER A 137 -26.15 0.17 14.35
N ALA A 138 -25.53 -0.88 14.89
CA ALA A 138 -24.27 -0.76 15.66
C ALA A 138 -23.00 -0.66 14.81
N LEU A 139 -23.07 -1.02 13.52
CA LEU A 139 -21.94 -0.98 12.59
C LEU A 139 -22.35 -0.12 11.39
N ASP A 140 -22.01 1.18 11.42
CA ASP A 140 -22.19 2.09 10.28
C ASP A 140 -21.22 1.72 9.16
N LEU A 141 -21.53 0.61 8.49
CA LEU A 141 -20.84 0.03 7.34
C LEU A 141 -21.26 0.71 6.03
N THR A 142 -22.18 1.67 6.12
CA THR A 142 -22.92 2.24 5.00
C THR A 142 -22.28 3.50 4.44
N SER A 143 -21.68 4.35 5.28
CA SER A 143 -21.42 5.74 4.92
C SER A 143 -19.97 6.10 4.58
N LYS A 144 -18.94 5.43 5.16
CA LYS A 144 -17.53 5.79 4.93
C LYS A 144 -16.68 4.58 4.53
N ALA A 145 -16.02 4.69 3.37
CA ALA A 145 -14.94 3.77 3.01
C ALA A 145 -13.84 3.88 4.06
N GLY A 146 -13.35 2.75 4.56
CA GLY A 146 -12.38 2.79 5.64
C GLY A 146 -12.22 1.46 6.35
N LEU A 147 -11.36 1.53 7.36
CA LEU A 147 -11.01 0.45 8.25
C LEU A 147 -11.71 0.67 9.60
N GLN A 148 -12.50 -0.30 10.04
CA GLN A 148 -13.17 -0.26 11.34
C GLN A 148 -12.71 -1.45 12.20
N LEU A 149 -12.26 -1.18 13.41
CA LEU A 149 -11.98 -2.21 14.41
C LEU A 149 -13.29 -2.61 15.09
N ILE A 150 -13.57 -3.92 15.17
CA ILE A 150 -14.72 -4.39 15.94
C ILE A 150 -14.36 -4.31 17.44
N PRO A 151 -15.17 -3.61 18.26
CA PRO A 151 -14.90 -3.43 19.69
C PRO A 151 -14.62 -4.78 20.39
N ASN A 152 -13.64 -4.80 21.29
CA ASN A 152 -13.25 -5.98 22.08
C ASN A 152 -12.78 -7.19 21.26
N THR A 153 -12.37 -7.01 20.01
CA THR A 153 -11.79 -8.07 19.19
C THR A 153 -10.54 -7.60 18.46
N ASP A 154 -9.79 -8.55 17.89
CA ASP A 154 -8.64 -8.31 17.03
C ASP A 154 -8.99 -8.27 15.53
N VAL A 155 -10.30 -8.16 15.23
CA VAL A 155 -10.86 -8.27 13.88
C VAL A 155 -11.18 -6.89 13.34
N TYR A 156 -10.70 -6.65 12.14
CA TYR A 156 -10.94 -5.44 11.39
C TYR A 156 -11.88 -5.70 10.22
N ILE A 157 -12.82 -4.79 10.01
CA ILE A 157 -13.72 -4.75 8.86
C ILE A 157 -13.23 -3.70 7.87
N VAL A 158 -13.23 -4.07 6.60
CA VAL A 158 -12.83 -3.22 5.48
C VAL A 158 -14.01 -2.98 4.57
N THR A 159 -14.41 -1.72 4.47
CA THR A 159 -15.43 -1.28 3.53
C THR A 159 -14.73 -0.73 2.29
N PRO A 160 -14.84 -1.37 1.11
CA PRO A 160 -14.09 -0.97 -0.07
C PRO A 160 -14.50 0.42 -0.58
N SER A 161 -13.50 1.24 -0.88
CA SER A 161 -13.67 2.54 -1.53
C SER A 161 -14.12 2.39 -2.99
N PHE A 162 -14.56 3.48 -3.62
CA PHE A 162 -14.99 3.45 -5.02
C PHE A 162 -13.87 2.96 -5.97
N SER A 163 -12.62 3.38 -5.74
CA SER A 163 -11.46 2.87 -6.50
C SER A 163 -11.24 1.38 -6.31
N ASP A 164 -11.46 0.87 -5.09
CA ASP A 164 -11.35 -0.57 -4.80
C ASP A 164 -12.45 -1.36 -5.51
N ARG A 165 -13.65 -0.79 -5.66
CA ARG A 165 -14.75 -1.45 -6.40
C ARG A 165 -14.43 -1.59 -7.87
N ILE A 166 -13.87 -0.55 -8.50
CA ILE A 166 -13.46 -0.59 -9.91
C ILE A 166 -12.35 -1.63 -10.11
N ALA A 167 -11.34 -1.62 -9.24
CA ALA A 167 -10.24 -2.60 -9.30
C ALA A 167 -10.73 -4.05 -9.12
N ASN A 168 -11.77 -4.26 -8.30
CA ASN A 168 -12.29 -5.60 -7.99
C ASN A 168 -13.42 -6.08 -8.91
N LYS A 169 -14.04 -5.21 -9.73
CA LYS A 169 -15.13 -5.60 -10.65
C LYS A 169 -14.67 -6.61 -11.72
N ASN A 170 -13.38 -6.56 -12.07
CA ASN A 170 -12.78 -7.45 -13.08
C ASN A 170 -12.01 -8.63 -12.49
N ALA A 171 -11.75 -8.63 -11.19
CA ALA A 171 -11.10 -9.75 -10.52
C ALA A 171 -12.19 -10.71 -10.02
N LYS A 172 -12.44 -11.81 -10.75
CA LYS A 172 -13.06 -13.01 -10.13
C LYS A 172 -12.21 -13.33 -8.91
N MET A 173 -12.74 -13.02 -7.73
CA MET A 173 -12.02 -12.99 -6.46
C MET A 173 -11.42 -14.38 -6.22
N SER A 174 -10.14 -14.54 -6.51
CA SER A 174 -9.44 -15.79 -6.22
C SER A 174 -9.33 -15.91 -4.70
N VAL A 175 -9.47 -17.14 -4.19
CA VAL A 175 -9.52 -17.54 -2.78
C VAL A 175 -8.27 -17.12 -1.95
N ASN A 176 -7.33 -16.36 -2.54
CA ASN A 176 -5.96 -16.18 -2.07
C ASN A 176 -5.48 -14.71 -2.09
N THR A 177 -6.28 -13.79 -1.54
CA THR A 177 -5.90 -12.38 -1.35
C THR A 177 -5.54 -12.12 0.12
N TYR A 178 -4.45 -11.39 0.35
CA TYR A 178 -3.96 -11.01 1.67
C TYR A 178 -4.02 -9.49 1.87
N ALA A 179 -4.36 -9.06 3.08
CA ALA A 179 -4.24 -7.69 3.56
C ALA A 179 -2.84 -7.49 4.12
N ILE A 180 -2.21 -6.37 3.76
CA ILE A 180 -1.04 -5.86 4.46
C ILE A 180 -1.54 -4.76 5.38
N PHE A 181 -1.41 -5.00 6.68
CA PHE A 181 -1.68 -4.04 7.74
C PHE A 181 -0.33 -3.47 8.16
N ASP A 182 -0.22 -2.14 8.14
CA ASP A 182 0.97 -1.36 8.54
C ASP A 182 0.61 -0.28 9.57
N ASN A 183 -0.50 -0.48 10.30
CA ASN A 183 -1.08 0.48 11.25
C ASN A 183 -1.40 1.85 10.61
N SER A 184 -1.60 1.89 9.29
CA SER A 184 -2.16 3.04 8.59
C SER A 184 -3.67 2.88 8.40
N ASP A 185 -4.39 3.98 8.24
CA ASP A 185 -5.83 3.99 7.94
C ASP A 185 -6.18 3.36 6.57
N LYS A 186 -5.18 2.91 5.81
CA LYS A 186 -5.32 2.34 4.47
C LYS A 186 -4.79 0.92 4.42
N ILE A 187 -5.66 0.00 4.04
CA ILE A 187 -5.27 -1.39 3.80
C ILE A 187 -4.86 -1.58 2.36
N ARG A 188 -3.84 -2.42 2.19
CA ARG A 188 -3.33 -2.79 0.89
C ARG A 188 -3.53 -4.27 0.66
N TYR A 189 -3.81 -4.60 -0.59
CA TYR A 189 -4.06 -5.97 -1.00
C TYR A 189 -2.85 -6.49 -1.76
N ILE A 190 -2.48 -7.74 -1.48
CA ILE A 190 -1.49 -8.48 -2.25
C ILE A 190 -2.06 -9.86 -2.60
N ASN A 191 -1.87 -10.27 -3.85
CA ASN A 191 -2.30 -11.59 -4.30
C ASN A 191 -1.24 -12.64 -4.00
N LEU A 192 -1.65 -13.90 -3.82
CA LEU A 192 -0.72 -15.01 -3.58
C LEU A 192 0.37 -15.13 -4.64
N ARG A 193 0.05 -14.97 -5.94
CA ARG A 193 1.05 -15.00 -7.02
C ARG A 193 2.13 -13.92 -6.86
N GLU A 194 1.71 -12.71 -6.50
CA GLU A 194 2.67 -11.64 -6.23
C GLU A 194 3.51 -12.02 -5.02
N LEU A 195 2.89 -12.52 -3.95
CA LEU A 195 3.56 -12.86 -2.71
C LEU A 195 4.57 -14.03 -2.87
N GLU A 196 4.25 -15.03 -3.69
CA GLU A 196 5.14 -16.13 -4.08
C GLU A 196 6.34 -15.66 -4.90
N SER A 197 6.22 -14.59 -5.69
CA SER A 197 7.35 -14.00 -6.44
C SER A 197 8.44 -13.39 -5.55
N PHE A 198 8.21 -13.32 -4.23
CA PHE A 198 9.17 -12.85 -3.24
C PHE A 198 9.66 -13.95 -2.28
N SER A 199 9.13 -15.17 -2.40
CA SER A 199 9.54 -16.32 -1.58
C SER A 199 10.78 -17.01 -2.12
#